data_AF-A0A7T5USW4-F1
#
_entry.id   AF-A0A7T5USW4-F1
#
_cell.length_a   1.000
_cell.length_b   1.000
_cell.length_c   1.000
_cell.angle_alpha   90.00
_cell.angle_beta   90.00
_cell.angle_gamma   90.00
#
_symmetry.space_group_name_H-M   'P 1'
#
loop_
_entity.id
_entity.type
_entity.pdbx_description
1 polymer ?
#
loop_
_entity_poly.entity_id
_entity_poly.type
_entity_poly.pdbx_seq_one_letter_code
_entity_poly.pdbx_strand_id
1 'polypeptide(L)'
;MGDVTIIYYSSNREKPEFEQRIRDNILKVCGKLPIISVTQKPIDFGKNICVGDVGASGFNMFRQVQIACREVKTRFILSAEADCLYPPDYFQFIPKRDDRCFRNRNLYVMPTYRAFFWKKEEGATHAQIVGTKFYLETLNKLFEGAPDWSVEEKNFPKERTHQKQEDVFLQNEIEFYETKNAVVQIKTSQSMRHYTHSDRLDRHKLPYWGSGSDFRKKYYDIGYRH
;
A
#
# COMPACT_ATOMS: atom_id res chain seq x y z
N MET A 1 -12.18 15.34 15.18
CA MET A 1 -11.04 14.69 14.48
C MET A 1 -11.58 13.44 13.79
N GLY A 2 -11.10 13.11 12.59
CA GLY A 2 -11.63 11.97 11.82
C GLY A 2 -11.25 10.61 12.43
N ASP A 3 -12.03 9.57 12.12
CA ASP A 3 -11.83 8.20 12.63
C ASP A 3 -10.71 7.42 11.93
N VAL A 4 -10.04 8.04 10.95
CA VAL A 4 -9.09 7.37 10.05
C VAL A 4 -7.75 8.12 10.05
N THR A 5 -6.65 7.37 10.12
CA THR A 5 -5.29 7.85 9.84
C THR A 5 -4.73 7.10 8.66
N ILE A 6 -4.10 7.81 7.73
CA ILE A 6 -3.37 7.20 6.63
C ILE A 6 -2.01 6.77 7.15
N ILE A 7 -1.66 5.52 6.92
CA ILE A 7 -0.26 5.08 7.04
C ILE A 7 0.34 5.05 5.65
N TYR A 8 1.50 5.67 5.50
CA TYR A 8 2.30 5.59 4.28
C TYR A 8 3.60 4.86 4.58
N TYR A 9 3.95 3.85 3.80
CA TYR A 9 5.21 3.16 3.96
C TYR A 9 5.99 3.10 2.66
N SER A 10 7.30 3.29 2.75
CA SER A 10 8.21 3.20 1.61
C SER A 10 9.54 2.61 2.03
N SER A 11 10.16 1.86 1.13
CA SER A 11 11.55 1.45 1.27
C SER A 11 12.54 2.47 0.65
N ASN A 12 12.03 3.54 0.04
CA ASN A 12 12.77 4.62 -0.64
C ASN A 12 13.77 4.15 -1.70
N ARG A 13 13.42 3.04 -2.37
CA ARG A 13 14.18 2.45 -3.48
C ARG A 13 13.69 2.91 -4.84
N GLU A 14 12.44 3.35 -4.93
CA GLU A 14 11.92 3.96 -6.14
C GLU A 14 12.60 5.34 -6.36
N LYS A 15 12.52 5.87 -7.57
CA LYS A 15 13.10 7.17 -7.89
C LYS A 15 12.39 8.28 -7.11
N PRO A 16 13.12 9.25 -6.51
CA PRO A 16 12.52 10.28 -5.68
C PRO A 16 11.41 11.08 -6.36
N GLU A 17 11.55 11.39 -7.66
CA GLU A 17 10.56 12.12 -8.44
C GLU A 17 9.27 11.33 -8.65
N PHE A 18 9.37 10.00 -8.73
CA PHE A 18 8.23 9.10 -8.82
C PHE A 18 7.49 9.04 -7.47
N GLU A 19 8.20 8.77 -6.37
CA GLU A 19 7.58 8.74 -5.03
C GLU A 19 6.95 10.09 -4.67
N GLN A 20 7.56 11.20 -5.07
CA GLN A 20 7.00 12.53 -4.85
C GLN A 20 5.64 12.70 -5.53
N ARG A 21 5.45 12.21 -6.77
CA ARG A 21 4.14 12.27 -7.46
C ARG A 21 3.08 11.45 -6.76
N ILE A 22 3.46 10.32 -6.16
CA ILE A 22 2.54 9.52 -5.35
C ILE A 22 2.10 10.31 -4.12
N ARG A 23 3.05 10.92 -3.39
CA ARG A 23 2.73 11.78 -2.24
C ARG A 23 1.87 12.97 -2.64
N ASP A 24 2.21 13.65 -3.74
CA ASP A 24 1.43 14.79 -4.26
C ASP A 24 0.00 14.39 -4.62
N ASN A 25 -0.19 13.20 -5.22
CA ASN A 25 -1.52 12.67 -5.47
C ASN A 25 -2.29 12.45 -4.17
N ILE A 26 -1.68 11.83 -3.16
CA ILE A 26 -2.32 11.59 -1.86
C ILE A 26 -2.71 12.94 -1.23
N LEU A 27 -1.78 13.89 -1.08
CA LEU A 27 -2.06 15.22 -0.51
C LEU A 27 -3.21 15.94 -1.22
N LYS A 28 -3.28 15.79 -2.55
CA LYS A 28 -4.33 16.41 -3.35
C LYS A 28 -5.72 15.83 -3.04
N VAL A 29 -5.82 14.55 -2.70
CA VAL A 29 -7.11 13.84 -2.65
C VAL A 29 -7.50 13.29 -1.27
N CYS A 30 -6.60 13.27 -0.29
CA CYS A 30 -6.85 12.72 1.05
C CYS A 30 -7.63 13.66 1.98
N GLY A 31 -7.92 14.89 1.55
CA GLY A 31 -8.56 15.90 2.37
C GLY A 31 -7.70 16.25 3.59
N LYS A 32 -8.29 16.20 4.80
CA LYS A 32 -7.63 16.57 6.06
C LYS A 32 -7.27 15.35 6.94
N LEU A 33 -7.21 14.15 6.36
CA LEU A 33 -6.85 12.96 7.13
C LEU A 33 -5.40 13.07 7.62
N PRO A 34 -5.12 12.73 8.89
CA PRO A 34 -3.75 12.67 9.38
C PRO A 34 -2.96 11.60 8.63
N ILE A 35 -1.68 11.86 8.43
CA ILE A 35 -0.74 10.96 7.74
C ILE A 35 0.40 10.64 8.71
N ILE A 36 0.67 9.35 8.90
CA ILE A 36 1.89 8.85 9.53
C ILE A 36 2.67 8.12 8.45
N SER A 37 3.89 8.56 8.18
CA SER A 37 4.77 7.89 7.22
C SER A 37 5.89 7.14 7.93
N VAL A 38 6.20 5.94 7.46
CA VAL A 38 7.33 5.13 7.95
C VAL A 38 8.23 4.76 6.77
N THR A 39 9.45 5.26 6.77
CA THR A 39 10.32 5.25 5.59
C THR A 39 11.77 4.97 5.95
N GLN A 40 12.56 4.50 4.99
CA GLN A 40 13.99 4.22 5.18
C GLN A 40 14.88 5.46 5.00
N LYS A 41 14.33 6.53 4.44
CA LYS A 41 14.93 7.87 4.33
C LYS A 41 13.97 8.93 4.88
N PRO A 42 14.48 10.04 5.42
CA PRO A 42 13.62 11.13 5.90
C PRO A 42 12.85 11.76 4.75
N ILE A 43 11.57 12.03 4.97
CA ILE A 43 10.69 12.73 4.02
C ILE A 43 9.77 13.71 4.75
N ASP A 44 9.38 14.79 4.06
CA ASP A 44 8.36 15.72 4.56
C ASP A 44 6.97 15.26 4.10
N PHE A 45 6.37 14.33 4.87
CA PHE A 45 5.08 13.76 4.53
C PHE A 45 4.32 13.27 5.78
N GLY A 46 3.50 14.16 6.35
CA GLY A 46 2.82 13.91 7.62
C GLY A 46 3.80 13.78 8.79
N LYS A 47 3.47 12.97 9.79
CA LYS A 47 4.42 12.58 10.85
C LYS A 47 5.33 11.48 10.31
N ASN A 48 6.53 11.83 9.89
CA ASN A 48 7.51 10.87 9.38
C ASN A 48 8.30 10.19 10.51
N ILE A 49 8.44 8.87 10.40
CA ILE A 49 9.25 8.01 11.25
C ILE A 49 10.28 7.33 10.34
N CYS A 50 11.50 7.85 10.36
CA CYS A 50 12.60 7.30 9.57
C CYS A 50 13.24 6.13 10.33
N VAL A 51 13.23 4.93 9.73
CA VAL A 51 13.79 3.70 10.33
C VAL A 51 15.21 3.39 9.87
N GLY A 52 15.77 4.20 8.95
CA GLY A 52 17.05 3.94 8.30
C GLY A 52 16.96 2.85 7.23
N ASP A 53 18.09 2.54 6.57
CA ASP A 53 18.13 1.48 5.55
C ASP A 53 18.16 0.10 6.21
N VAL A 54 16.97 -0.50 6.29
CA VAL A 54 16.76 -1.83 6.90
C VAL A 54 16.67 -2.94 5.85
N GLY A 55 16.78 -2.62 4.56
CA GLY A 55 16.58 -3.57 3.47
C GLY A 55 15.12 -3.70 3.00
N ALA A 56 14.90 -4.21 1.79
CA ALA A 56 13.57 -4.45 1.21
C ALA A 56 13.15 -5.93 1.35
N SER A 57 12.09 -6.18 2.11
CA SER A 57 11.47 -7.49 2.27
C SER A 57 10.01 -7.34 2.71
N GLY A 58 9.22 -8.42 2.59
CA GLY A 58 7.86 -8.45 3.12
C GLY A 58 7.85 -8.24 4.62
N PHE A 59 8.79 -8.87 5.33
CA PHE A 59 8.97 -8.70 6.78
C PHE A 59 9.21 -7.23 7.17
N ASN A 60 10.19 -6.57 6.54
CA ASN A 60 10.52 -5.19 6.87
C ASN A 60 9.37 -4.24 6.52
N MET A 61 8.65 -4.49 5.41
CA MET A 61 7.47 -3.72 5.05
C MET A 61 6.41 -3.80 6.17
N PHE A 62 6.07 -5.00 6.64
CA PHE A 62 5.11 -5.15 7.73
C PHE A 62 5.62 -4.66 9.09
N ARG A 63 6.95 -4.66 9.32
CA ARG A 63 7.53 -4.06 10.52
C ARG A 63 7.36 -2.53 10.50
N GLN A 64 7.54 -1.88 9.35
CA GLN A 64 7.22 -0.46 9.19
C GLN A 64 5.74 -0.19 9.45
N VAL A 65 4.84 -1.06 8.96
CA VAL A 65 3.41 -0.95 9.26
C VAL A 65 3.13 -1.09 10.75
N GLN A 66 3.76 -2.05 11.44
CA GLN A 66 3.60 -2.22 12.90
C GLN A 66 4.03 -0.97 13.67
N ILE A 67 5.13 -0.32 13.27
CA ILE A 67 5.59 0.96 13.85
C ILE A 67 4.52 2.04 13.67
N ALA A 68 3.94 2.16 12.47
CA ALA A 68 2.83 3.09 12.23
C ALA A 68 1.62 2.78 13.12
N CYS A 69 1.22 1.50 13.24
CA CYS A 69 0.09 1.08 14.06
C CYS A 69 0.21 1.50 15.55
N ARG A 70 1.42 1.53 16.11
CA ARG A 70 1.66 1.98 17.50
C ARG A 70 1.43 3.48 17.69
N GLU A 71 1.63 4.25 16.62
CA GLU A 71 1.54 5.71 16.62
C GLU A 71 0.13 6.23 16.30
N VAL A 72 -0.62 5.49 15.48
CA VAL A 72 -2.00 5.83 15.12
C VAL A 72 -2.89 5.87 16.37
N LYS A 73 -3.65 6.97 16.51
CA LYS A 73 -4.62 7.18 17.61
C LYS A 73 -6.08 7.12 17.17
N THR A 74 -6.33 7.08 15.87
CA THR A 74 -7.68 6.95 15.31
C THR A 74 -8.14 5.50 15.34
N ARG A 75 -9.45 5.30 15.17
CA ARG A 75 -10.07 3.97 15.17
C ARG A 75 -9.60 3.08 14.02
N PHE A 76 -9.32 3.69 12.86
CA PHE A 76 -8.93 3.00 11.65
C PHE A 76 -7.61 3.48 11.06
N ILE A 77 -6.97 2.57 10.36
CA ILE A 77 -5.76 2.73 9.55
C ILE A 77 -6.12 2.52 8.09
N LEU A 78 -5.84 3.50 7.23
CA LEU A 78 -5.94 3.38 5.78
C LEU A 78 -4.53 3.26 5.19
N SER A 79 -4.25 2.20 4.44
CA SER A 79 -2.91 1.94 3.89
C SER A 79 -2.61 2.79 2.65
N ALA A 80 -1.37 3.26 2.51
CA ALA A 80 -0.85 3.84 1.29
C ALA A 80 0.61 3.40 1.05
N GLU A 81 0.98 3.12 -0.20
CA GLU A 81 2.33 2.68 -0.58
C GLU A 81 2.95 3.59 -1.66
N ALA A 82 4.28 3.60 -1.73
CA ALA A 82 5.07 4.48 -2.60
C ALA A 82 4.97 4.20 -4.11
N ASP A 83 4.25 3.16 -4.52
CA ASP A 83 4.06 2.75 -5.91
C ASP A 83 2.57 2.75 -6.33
N CYS A 84 1.70 3.39 -5.55
CA CYS A 84 0.25 3.34 -5.75
C CYS A 84 -0.38 4.73 -5.85
N LEU A 85 -1.30 4.91 -6.80
CA LEU A 85 -2.13 6.11 -6.94
C LEU A 85 -3.55 5.85 -6.47
N TYR A 86 -4.09 6.81 -5.75
CA TYR A 86 -5.36 6.69 -5.04
C TYR A 86 -6.36 7.73 -5.54
N PRO A 87 -7.61 7.35 -5.82
CA PRO A 87 -8.67 8.29 -6.14
C PRO A 87 -9.28 8.87 -4.84
N PRO A 88 -10.00 10.01 -4.92
CA PRO A 88 -10.54 10.69 -3.72
C PRO A 88 -11.47 9.82 -2.86
N ASP A 89 -12.29 8.98 -3.49
CA ASP A 89 -13.26 8.12 -2.81
C ASP A 89 -12.60 6.96 -2.03
N TYR A 90 -11.33 6.66 -2.28
CA TYR A 90 -10.55 5.75 -1.43
C TYR A 90 -10.42 6.27 0.01
N PHE A 91 -10.30 7.60 0.17
CA PHE A 91 -10.12 8.26 1.46
C PHE A 91 -11.44 8.56 2.18
N GLN A 92 -12.58 8.16 1.60
CA GLN A 92 -13.92 8.45 2.14
C GLN A 92 -14.58 7.24 2.78
N PHE A 93 -14.07 6.03 2.52
CA PHE A 93 -14.65 4.81 3.06
C PHE A 93 -14.32 4.65 4.55
N ILE A 94 -15.36 4.46 5.38
CA ILE A 94 -15.23 4.19 6.81
C ILE A 94 -16.06 2.93 7.12
N PRO A 95 -15.43 1.82 7.54
CA PRO A 95 -16.16 0.61 7.87
C PRO A 95 -16.90 0.75 9.19
N LYS A 96 -17.97 -0.04 9.35
CA LYS A 96 -18.77 -0.05 10.59
C LYS A 96 -18.07 -0.77 11.75
N ARG A 97 -17.21 -1.75 11.44
CA ARG A 97 -16.50 -2.62 12.39
C ARG A 97 -14.98 -2.42 12.28
N ASP A 98 -14.28 -2.66 13.38
CA ASP A 98 -12.82 -2.50 13.54
C ASP A 98 -12.10 -3.79 13.96
N ASP A 99 -12.78 -4.93 13.88
CA ASP A 99 -12.24 -6.27 14.12
C ASP A 99 -11.95 -7.03 12.81
N ARG A 100 -11.79 -6.28 11.71
CA ARG A 100 -11.64 -6.79 10.34
C ARG A 100 -10.68 -5.94 9.51
N CYS A 101 -10.16 -6.55 8.46
CA CYS A 101 -9.53 -5.88 7.33
C CYS A 101 -10.56 -5.71 6.21
N PHE A 102 -10.72 -4.50 5.69
CA PHE A 102 -11.55 -4.22 4.52
C PHE A 102 -10.65 -3.88 3.34
N ARG A 103 -10.66 -4.71 2.30
CA ARG A 103 -9.79 -4.59 1.14
C ARG A 103 -10.56 -4.08 -0.08
N ASN A 104 -10.00 -3.10 -0.76
CA ASN A 104 -10.59 -2.55 -1.98
C ASN A 104 -10.30 -3.50 -3.17
N ARG A 105 -11.36 -3.96 -3.85
CA ARG A 105 -11.24 -4.79 -5.07
C ARG A 105 -11.22 -3.98 -6.36
N ASN A 106 -11.53 -2.69 -6.31
CA ASN A 106 -11.36 -1.81 -7.47
C ASN A 106 -9.88 -1.40 -7.59
N LEU A 107 -9.03 -2.39 -7.85
CA LEU A 107 -7.57 -2.27 -7.92
C LEU A 107 -7.07 -2.74 -9.28
N TYR A 108 -6.22 -1.92 -9.87
CA TYR A 108 -5.56 -2.21 -11.14
C TYR A 108 -4.05 -2.08 -11.01
N VAL A 109 -3.32 -2.80 -11.86
CA VAL A 109 -1.88 -2.70 -11.97
C VAL A 109 -1.50 -2.20 -13.37
N MET A 110 -0.64 -1.19 -13.44
CA MET A 110 0.09 -0.84 -14.65
C MET A 110 1.43 -1.60 -14.65
N PRO A 111 1.63 -2.56 -15.57
CA PRO A 111 2.87 -3.32 -15.64
C PRO A 111 4.05 -2.46 -16.08
N THR A 112 5.25 -2.88 -15.69
CA THR A 112 6.49 -2.20 -16.06
C THR A 112 6.58 -2.03 -17.58
N TYR A 113 6.82 -0.80 -18.02
CA TYR A 113 6.97 -0.44 -19.43
C TYR A 113 5.74 -0.63 -20.33
N ARG A 114 4.54 -0.79 -19.76
CA ARG A 114 3.29 -0.86 -20.51
C ARG A 114 2.44 0.40 -20.35
N ALA A 115 1.46 0.59 -21.24
CA ALA A 115 0.55 1.73 -21.27
C ALA A 115 -0.92 1.27 -21.20
N PHE A 116 -1.16 0.22 -20.40
CA PHE A 116 -2.46 -0.38 -20.12
C PHE A 116 -2.48 -0.91 -18.69
N PHE A 117 -3.66 -1.33 -18.25
CA PHE A 117 -3.92 -1.80 -16.89
C PHE A 117 -4.45 -3.24 -16.90
N TRP A 118 -4.09 -4.02 -15.89
CA TRP A 118 -4.71 -5.31 -15.56
C TRP A 118 -5.45 -5.24 -14.24
N LYS A 119 -6.56 -5.95 -14.11
CA LYS A 119 -7.34 -5.94 -12.86
C LYS A 119 -6.72 -6.93 -11.88
N LYS A 120 -6.74 -6.57 -10.59
CA LYS A 120 -6.30 -7.41 -9.48
C LYS A 120 -7.48 -7.73 -8.56
N GLU A 121 -8.15 -8.86 -8.83
CA GLU A 121 -9.42 -9.25 -8.19
C GLU A 121 -9.28 -9.51 -6.68
N GLU A 122 -8.11 -9.99 -6.24
CA GLU A 122 -7.85 -10.30 -4.84
C GLU A 122 -7.58 -9.06 -3.96
N GLY A 123 -7.48 -7.87 -4.56
CA GLY A 123 -7.05 -6.64 -3.90
C GLY A 123 -5.57 -6.66 -3.45
N ALA A 124 -5.18 -5.77 -2.56
CA ALA A 124 -3.81 -5.75 -2.02
C ALA A 124 -3.72 -5.07 -0.65
N THR A 125 -2.61 -5.31 0.04
CA THR A 125 -2.29 -4.74 1.37
C THR A 125 -2.11 -3.23 1.36
N HIS A 126 -1.73 -2.65 0.22
CA HIS A 126 -1.66 -1.19 0.01
C HIS A 126 -3.01 -0.55 -0.35
N ALA A 127 -4.09 -1.34 -0.44
CA ALA A 127 -5.43 -0.86 -0.79
C ALA A 127 -6.46 -1.43 0.21
N GLN A 128 -6.27 -1.13 1.50
CA GLN A 128 -7.12 -1.63 2.57
C GLN A 128 -7.32 -0.59 3.69
N ILE A 129 -8.39 -0.76 4.46
CA ILE A 129 -8.62 -0.09 5.74
C ILE A 129 -8.79 -1.15 6.83
N VAL A 130 -8.15 -0.96 7.97
CA VAL A 130 -8.12 -1.95 9.06
C VAL A 130 -8.37 -1.24 10.39
N GLY A 131 -9.08 -1.88 11.31
CA GLY A 131 -9.15 -1.40 12.68
C GLY A 131 -7.77 -1.34 13.33
N THR A 132 -7.43 -0.22 13.95
CA THR A 132 -6.08 0.05 14.48
C THR A 132 -5.61 -1.01 15.48
N LYS A 133 -6.47 -1.35 16.45
CA LYS A 133 -6.16 -2.36 17.47
C LYS A 133 -6.01 -3.75 16.87
N PHE A 134 -6.97 -4.16 16.05
CA PHE A 134 -6.95 -5.44 15.35
C PHE A 134 -5.65 -5.59 14.54
N TYR A 135 -5.26 -4.58 13.76
CA TYR A 135 -4.04 -4.65 12.96
C TYR A 135 -2.78 -4.78 13.83
N LEU A 136 -2.68 -3.99 14.90
CA LEU A 136 -1.54 -4.03 15.81
C LEU A 136 -1.42 -5.39 16.52
N GLU A 137 -2.52 -5.95 17.00
CA GLU A 137 -2.56 -7.25 17.67
C GLU A 137 -2.16 -8.39 16.71
N THR A 138 -2.70 -8.39 15.48
CA THR A 138 -2.31 -9.34 14.44
C THR A 138 -0.81 -9.29 14.17
N LEU A 139 -0.25 -8.10 13.97
CA LEU A 139 1.19 -7.96 13.71
C LEU A 139 2.05 -8.31 14.93
N ASN A 140 1.64 -7.95 16.14
CA ASN A 140 2.37 -8.33 17.36
C ASN A 140 2.48 -9.85 17.49
N LYS A 141 1.40 -10.59 17.21
CA LYS A 141 1.43 -12.05 17.21
C LYS A 141 2.36 -12.62 16.14
N LEU A 142 2.30 -12.09 14.92
CA LEU A 142 3.15 -12.57 13.81
C LEU A 142 4.65 -12.26 14.02
N PHE A 143 4.96 -11.22 14.79
CA PHE A 143 6.32 -10.81 15.10
C PHE A 143 6.84 -11.31 16.46
N GLU A 144 6.07 -12.13 17.18
CA GLU A 144 6.52 -12.71 18.45
C GLU A 144 7.80 -13.54 18.23
N GLY A 145 8.85 -13.25 19.01
CA GLY A 145 10.16 -13.89 18.87
C GLY A 145 10.90 -13.58 17.54
N ALA A 146 10.42 -12.62 16.75
CA ALA A 146 11.06 -12.22 15.50
C ALA A 146 12.15 -11.14 15.74
N PRO A 147 13.21 -11.08 14.92
CA PRO A 147 14.18 -9.98 14.99
C PRO A 147 13.52 -8.66 14.61
N ASP A 148 14.14 -7.53 14.94
CA ASP A 148 13.59 -6.22 14.55
C ASP A 148 13.45 -6.11 13.02
N TRP A 149 14.45 -6.55 12.27
CA TRP A 149 14.52 -6.49 10.81
C TRP A 149 15.01 -7.82 10.22
N SER A 150 14.53 -8.19 9.03
CA SER A 150 14.91 -9.41 8.31
C SER A 150 14.71 -9.26 6.80
N VAL A 151 15.79 -9.40 6.02
CA VAL A 151 15.73 -9.38 4.54
C VAL A 151 15.48 -10.76 3.92
N GLU A 152 15.61 -11.82 4.72
CA GLU A 152 15.43 -13.21 4.27
C GLU A 152 13.95 -13.57 4.10
N GLU A 153 13.06 -12.96 4.89
CA GLU A 153 11.62 -13.22 4.88
C GLU A 153 10.88 -12.36 3.84
N LYS A 154 11.01 -12.78 2.57
CA LYS A 154 10.51 -12.04 1.40
C LYS A 154 9.00 -12.20 1.17
N ASN A 155 8.38 -13.26 1.68
CA ASN A 155 6.96 -13.60 1.49
C ASN A 155 6.15 -13.56 2.79
N PHE A 156 6.57 -12.74 3.76
CA PHE A 156 5.90 -12.61 5.04
C PHE A 156 4.38 -12.45 4.85
N PRO A 157 3.55 -13.21 5.60
CA PRO A 157 3.92 -14.04 6.76
C PRO A 157 4.17 -15.52 6.45
N LYS A 158 4.30 -15.92 5.17
CA LYS A 158 4.38 -17.35 4.78
C LYS A 158 5.50 -18.10 5.50
N GLU A 159 6.67 -17.49 5.61
CA GLU A 159 7.84 -18.08 6.28
C GLU A 159 7.58 -18.33 7.78
N ARG A 160 6.83 -17.43 8.44
CA ARG A 160 6.53 -17.50 9.89
C ARG A 160 5.40 -18.46 10.22
N THR A 161 4.48 -18.65 9.28
CA THR A 161 3.30 -19.51 9.47
C THR A 161 3.51 -20.92 8.93
N HIS A 162 4.75 -21.27 8.53
CA HIS A 162 5.04 -22.53 7.83
C HIS A 162 4.13 -22.75 6.62
N GLN A 163 3.92 -21.68 5.84
CA GLN A 163 3.08 -21.63 4.63
C GLN A 163 1.59 -21.90 4.87
N LYS A 164 1.12 -21.94 6.12
CA LYS A 164 -0.30 -22.11 6.44
C LYS A 164 -1.14 -20.86 6.18
N GLN A 165 -0.49 -19.69 6.11
CA GLN A 165 -1.15 -18.41 5.90
C GLN A 165 -0.46 -17.62 4.79
N GLU A 166 -1.24 -17.15 3.81
CA GLU A 166 -0.72 -16.38 2.67
C GLU A 166 -0.73 -14.87 2.88
N ASP A 167 -1.56 -14.39 3.80
CA ASP A 167 -1.80 -12.99 4.13
C ASP A 167 -1.58 -12.78 5.64
N VAL A 168 -1.44 -11.56 6.14
CA VAL A 168 -1.35 -11.30 7.59
C VAL A 168 -2.68 -11.52 8.30
N PHE A 169 -3.79 -11.45 7.57
CA PHE A 169 -5.13 -11.76 8.06
C PHE A 169 -5.60 -13.14 7.58
N LEU A 170 -6.47 -13.79 8.35
CA LEU A 170 -7.16 -14.98 7.90
C LEU A 170 -8.26 -14.62 6.88
N GLN A 171 -8.64 -15.56 6.02
CA GLN A 171 -9.65 -15.32 4.97
C GLN A 171 -11.00 -14.84 5.53
N ASN A 172 -11.40 -15.34 6.71
CA ASN A 172 -12.63 -14.94 7.40
C ASN A 172 -12.50 -13.59 8.14
N GLU A 173 -11.32 -12.96 8.13
CA GLU A 173 -11.05 -11.65 8.71
C GLU A 173 -10.97 -10.54 7.64
N ILE A 174 -11.03 -10.92 6.35
CA ILE A 174 -11.00 -10.00 5.22
C ILE A 174 -12.41 -9.85 4.66
N GLU A 175 -12.91 -8.62 4.69
CA GLU A 175 -14.09 -8.19 3.94
C GLU A 175 -13.65 -7.33 2.75
N PHE A 176 -14.50 -7.23 1.75
CA PHE A 176 -14.19 -6.47 0.54
C PHE A 176 -15.15 -5.33 0.33
N TYR A 177 -14.62 -4.23 -0.19
CA TYR A 177 -15.40 -3.09 -0.65
C TYR A 177 -14.88 -2.65 -2.02
N GLU A 178 -15.63 -1.79 -2.68
CA GLU A 178 -15.22 -1.19 -3.95
C GLU A 178 -15.38 0.32 -3.90
N THR A 179 -14.33 1.02 -4.28
CA THR A 179 -14.40 2.43 -4.60
C THR A 179 -15.09 2.61 -5.96
N LYS A 180 -15.68 3.78 -6.21
CA LYS A 180 -16.19 4.17 -7.54
C LYS A 180 -15.06 4.27 -8.56
N ASN A 181 -13.91 4.79 -8.15
CA ASN A 181 -12.73 4.93 -9.00
C ASN A 181 -11.64 3.94 -8.57
N ALA A 182 -10.84 3.46 -9.52
CA ALA A 182 -9.82 2.47 -9.25
C ALA A 182 -8.64 3.02 -8.43
N VAL A 183 -8.10 2.24 -7.50
CA VAL A 183 -6.70 2.37 -7.06
C VAL A 183 -5.81 1.79 -8.16
N VAL A 184 -4.65 2.40 -8.42
CA VAL A 184 -3.70 1.91 -9.44
C VAL A 184 -2.32 1.71 -8.84
N GLN A 185 -1.86 0.47 -8.79
CA GLN A 185 -0.46 0.13 -8.54
C GLN A 185 0.35 0.27 -9.82
N ILE A 186 1.56 0.83 -9.73
CA ILE A 186 2.49 0.95 -10.85
C ILE A 186 3.69 0.05 -10.59
N LYS A 187 3.98 -0.89 -11.50
CA LYS A 187 5.20 -1.69 -11.42
C LYS A 187 6.37 -0.97 -12.05
N THR A 188 7.49 -0.94 -11.33
CA THR A 188 8.74 -0.35 -11.81
C THR A 188 9.84 -1.42 -11.93
N SER A 189 11.01 -1.01 -12.42
CA SER A 189 12.21 -1.84 -12.42
C SER A 189 12.90 -1.90 -11.05
N GLN A 190 12.49 -1.07 -10.08
CA GLN A 190 13.05 -1.00 -8.72
C GLN A 190 12.12 -1.64 -7.66
N SER A 191 10.90 -2.00 -8.05
CA SER A 191 9.96 -2.69 -7.18
C SER A 191 10.49 -4.07 -6.74
N MET A 192 10.20 -4.46 -5.49
CA MET A 192 10.58 -5.78 -4.94
C MET A 192 10.11 -6.98 -5.78
N ARG A 193 8.99 -6.83 -6.49
CA ARG A 193 8.41 -7.86 -7.36
C ARG A 193 7.98 -7.26 -8.69
N HIS A 194 8.56 -7.77 -9.77
CA HIS A 194 8.19 -7.37 -11.14
C HIS A 194 6.89 -8.01 -11.62
N TYR A 195 6.51 -9.14 -11.02
CA TYR A 195 5.28 -9.85 -11.32
C TYR A 195 4.30 -9.77 -10.17
N THR A 196 3.02 -9.55 -10.49
CA THR A 196 1.92 -9.68 -9.56
C THR A 196 0.80 -10.46 -10.25
N HIS A 197 -0.02 -11.14 -9.44
CA HIS A 197 -1.21 -11.81 -9.93
C HIS A 197 -2.24 -10.76 -10.37
N SER A 198 -2.88 -11.01 -11.52
CA SER A 198 -3.80 -10.11 -12.20
C SER A 198 -4.47 -10.87 -13.35
N ASP A 199 -5.60 -10.39 -13.85
CA ASP A 199 -6.38 -11.05 -14.91
C ASP A 199 -5.73 -11.09 -16.30
N ARG A 200 -4.66 -10.31 -16.52
CA ARG A 200 -3.94 -10.19 -17.80
C ARG A 200 -4.82 -9.74 -18.96
N LEU A 201 -5.92 -9.02 -18.68
CA LEU A 201 -6.78 -8.43 -19.71
C LEU A 201 -6.44 -6.95 -19.89
N ASP A 202 -5.85 -6.62 -21.04
CA ASP A 202 -5.39 -5.28 -21.35
C ASP A 202 -6.54 -4.27 -21.35
N ARG A 203 -6.45 -3.27 -20.48
CA ARG A 203 -7.37 -2.12 -20.46
C ARG A 203 -6.59 -0.87 -20.74
N HIS A 204 -6.89 -0.23 -21.86
CA HIS A 204 -6.20 0.99 -22.28
C HIS A 204 -6.75 2.27 -21.64
N LYS A 205 -7.88 2.18 -20.92
CA LYS A 205 -8.52 3.33 -20.29
C LYS A 205 -9.19 2.91 -18.97
N LEU A 206 -9.10 3.78 -17.97
CA LEU A 206 -9.89 3.71 -16.74
C LEU A 206 -10.76 4.97 -16.61
N PRO A 207 -11.99 4.89 -16.05
CA PRO A 207 -12.92 6.02 -16.01
C PRO A 207 -12.34 7.30 -15.40
N TYR A 208 -11.64 7.20 -14.27
CA TYR A 208 -11.05 8.35 -13.57
C TYR A 208 -9.64 8.70 -14.04
N TRP A 209 -8.84 7.69 -14.37
CA TRP A 209 -7.41 7.88 -14.68
C TRP A 209 -7.13 8.19 -16.15
N GLY A 210 -8.13 8.06 -17.02
CA GLY A 210 -7.98 8.30 -18.45
C GLY A 210 -7.24 7.17 -19.16
N SER A 211 -6.54 7.50 -20.25
CA SER A 211 -5.81 6.53 -21.04
C SER A 211 -4.54 6.06 -20.32
N GLY A 212 -4.14 4.81 -20.53
CA GLY A 212 -2.89 4.28 -19.97
C GLY A 212 -1.66 5.02 -20.48
N SER A 213 -1.67 5.53 -21.72
CA SER A 213 -0.59 6.35 -22.28
C SER A 213 -0.44 7.69 -21.55
N ASP A 214 -1.54 8.42 -21.32
CA ASP A 214 -1.49 9.71 -20.64
C ASP A 214 -1.15 9.53 -19.16
N PHE A 215 -1.70 8.48 -18.54
CA PHE A 215 -1.38 8.11 -17.17
C PHE A 215 0.11 7.83 -17.00
N ARG A 216 0.70 7.03 -17.89
CA ARG A 216 2.12 6.69 -17.85
C ARG A 216 3.01 7.92 -18.03
N LYS A 217 2.72 8.76 -19.03
CA LYS A 217 3.46 10.02 -19.24
C LYS A 217 3.41 10.90 -17.99
N LYS A 218 2.24 10.94 -17.34
CA LYS A 218 2.02 11.76 -16.14
C LYS A 218 2.69 11.20 -14.90
N TYR A 219 2.75 9.89 -14.69
CA TYR A 219 3.18 9.36 -13.39
C TYR A 219 4.46 8.53 -13.44
N TYR A 220 4.76 7.87 -14.56
CA TYR A 220 5.87 6.91 -14.66
C TYR A 220 7.08 7.45 -15.40
N ASP A 221 6.91 7.92 -16.65
CA ASP A 221 8.04 8.23 -17.56
C ASP A 221 8.92 9.39 -17.06
N ILE A 222 8.41 10.21 -16.14
CA ILE A 222 9.13 11.34 -15.58
C ILE A 222 10.14 10.90 -14.52
N GLY A 223 9.89 9.75 -13.87
CA GLY A 223 10.90 9.07 -13.06
C GLY A 223 11.73 8.12 -13.90
N TYR A 224 11.09 7.28 -14.72
CA TYR A 224 11.74 6.22 -15.48
C TYR A 224 11.77 6.57 -16.98
N ARG A 225 12.83 7.27 -17.42
CA ARG A 225 13.14 7.43 -18.85
C ARG A 225 13.72 6.12 -19.38
N HIS A 226 13.27 5.73 -20.58
CA HIS A 226 13.79 4.63 -21.37
C HIS A 226 15.01 5.06 -22.17
#